data_AF-A0A2E0R9C4-F1
#
_entry.id   AF-A0A2E0R9C4-F1
#
_cell.length_a   1.000
_cell.length_b   1.000
_cell.length_c   1.000
_cell.angle_alpha   90.00
_cell.angle_beta   90.00
_cell.angle_gamma   90.00
#
_symmetry.space_group_name_H-M   'P 1'
#
loop_
_entity.id
_entity.type
_entity.pdbx_description
1 polymer ?
#
loop_
_entity_poly.entity_id
_entity_poly.type
_entity_poly.pdbx_seq_one_letter_code
_entity_poly.pdbx_strand_id
1 'polypeptide(L)'
;MSNPLLPKTSSSIDLSILHPRFIDRLEDFFSDGRIGNKVAICSGARSYAAQKALYDRYKRGKGNLAANPDWLRPDGFFRGSFHQEQPDGFSYAVDFRIVKRGITTDEVTHIADRYGIRPTVKGEWWHFQPRNAYSWFPEKSSTSAFKTKLEELSEKPPEPEVNWAGIQAIIDDMGRQIAVSPIRRGSKGDIVKVAQSKLNSLDFNCGIADGVYGRKTLRAVLMLQRSLLLKESGAMDYKTWTAMWKPEIPIGL
;
A
#
# COMPACT_ATOMS: atom_id res chain seq x y z
N MET A 1 -4.52 17.46 -24.30
CA MET A 1 -3.65 18.38 -23.54
C MET A 1 -2.39 17.61 -23.20
N SER A 2 -1.22 18.06 -23.64
CA SER A 2 0.06 17.35 -23.49
C SER A 2 0.43 17.17 -22.02
N ASN A 3 0.62 15.93 -21.58
CA ASN A 3 1.16 15.61 -20.25
C ASN A 3 2.44 16.43 -20.01
N PRO A 4 2.57 17.21 -18.92
CA PRO A 4 3.83 17.89 -18.67
C PRO A 4 4.88 16.83 -18.31
N LEU A 5 5.82 16.60 -19.23
CA LEU A 5 7.10 15.95 -18.92
C LEU A 5 7.64 16.52 -17.61
N LEU A 6 7.90 15.67 -16.61
CA LEU A 6 8.45 16.07 -15.32
C LEU A 6 9.60 17.06 -15.52
N PRO A 7 9.60 18.24 -14.88
CA PRO A 7 10.59 19.29 -15.14
C PRO A 7 11.97 18.83 -14.67
N LYS A 8 12.95 18.86 -15.58
CA LYS A 8 14.34 18.47 -15.32
C LYS A 8 15.26 19.66 -15.53
N THR A 9 16.29 19.80 -14.71
CA THR A 9 17.33 20.82 -14.91
C THR A 9 18.28 20.47 -16.05
N SER A 10 18.29 19.21 -16.51
CA SER A 10 19.08 18.71 -17.64
C SER A 10 18.34 17.58 -18.35
N SER A 11 18.52 17.46 -19.66
CA SER A 11 17.99 16.34 -20.45
C SER A 11 18.63 15.00 -20.05
N SER A 12 19.86 15.02 -19.55
CA SER A 12 20.62 13.84 -19.11
C SER A 12 20.09 13.19 -17.83
N ILE A 13 19.14 13.82 -17.14
CA ILE A 13 18.51 13.24 -15.97
C ILE A 13 17.56 12.12 -16.43
N ASP A 14 17.86 10.91 -16.00
CA ASP A 14 17.07 9.71 -16.27
C ASP A 14 15.95 9.58 -15.23
N LEU A 15 14.75 9.29 -15.71
CA LEU A 15 13.55 9.03 -14.90
C LEU A 15 12.86 7.73 -15.33
N SER A 16 13.43 6.99 -16.28
CA SER A 16 12.80 5.87 -16.98
C SER A 16 12.47 4.69 -16.08
N ILE A 17 13.30 4.47 -15.05
CA ILE A 17 13.10 3.39 -14.07
C ILE A 17 12.52 3.91 -12.75
N LEU A 18 11.96 5.13 -12.68
CA LEU A 18 11.24 5.53 -11.48
C LEU A 18 10.01 4.64 -11.29
N HIS A 19 9.72 4.29 -10.04
CA HIS A 19 8.53 3.51 -9.74
C HIS A 19 7.26 4.22 -10.26
N PRO A 20 6.32 3.55 -10.94
CA PRO A 20 5.16 4.22 -11.56
C PRO A 20 4.34 5.07 -10.58
N ARG A 21 4.01 4.54 -9.40
CA ARG A 21 3.32 5.32 -8.35
C ARG A 21 4.09 6.55 -7.87
N PHE A 22 5.41 6.58 -8.02
CA PHE A 22 6.21 7.76 -7.70
C PHE A 22 6.11 8.79 -8.83
N ILE A 23 6.10 8.35 -10.09
CA ILE A 23 5.87 9.21 -11.25
C ILE A 23 4.52 9.92 -11.09
N ASP A 24 3.43 9.19 -10.79
CA ASP A 24 2.10 9.78 -10.59
C ASP A 24 2.12 10.91 -9.54
N ARG A 25 2.76 10.66 -8.39
CA ARG A 25 2.88 11.66 -7.30
C ARG A 25 3.71 12.87 -7.71
N LEU A 26 4.77 12.67 -8.50
CA LEU A 26 5.60 13.76 -9.03
C LEU A 26 4.81 14.58 -10.04
N GLU A 27 4.05 13.95 -10.92
CA GLU A 27 3.18 14.64 -11.89
C GLU A 27 2.13 15.50 -11.17
N ASP A 28 1.49 14.96 -10.13
CA ASP A 28 0.55 15.73 -9.30
C ASP A 28 1.22 16.91 -8.60
N PHE A 29 2.40 16.68 -8.01
CA PHE A 29 3.17 17.69 -7.28
C PHE A 29 3.61 18.84 -8.19
N PHE A 30 4.16 18.53 -9.38
CA PHE A 30 4.58 19.55 -10.34
C PHE A 30 3.41 20.25 -11.04
N SER A 31 2.23 19.64 -11.01
CA SER A 31 0.99 20.27 -11.45
C SER A 31 0.37 21.21 -10.41
N ASP A 32 0.84 21.19 -9.14
CA ASP A 32 0.39 22.15 -8.12
C ASP A 32 0.81 23.57 -8.52
N GLY A 33 -0.18 24.46 -8.69
CA GLY A 33 0.07 25.85 -9.08
C GLY A 33 0.99 26.64 -8.15
N ARG A 34 1.16 26.21 -6.89
CA ARG A 34 2.13 26.81 -5.95
C ARG A 34 3.58 26.45 -6.30
N ILE A 35 3.80 25.25 -6.84
CA ILE A 35 5.10 24.77 -7.34
C ILE A 35 5.35 25.35 -8.73
N GLY A 36 4.44 25.10 -9.67
CA GLY A 36 4.54 25.53 -11.06
C GLY A 36 5.95 25.29 -11.64
N ASN A 37 6.56 26.34 -12.18
CA ASN A 37 7.91 26.28 -12.77
C ASN A 37 9.03 26.71 -11.82
N LYS A 38 8.79 26.70 -10.50
CA LYS A 38 9.77 27.15 -9.49
C LYS A 38 10.71 26.03 -9.02
N VAL A 39 10.32 24.77 -9.20
CA VAL A 39 11.10 23.59 -8.79
C VAL A 39 11.33 22.70 -10.00
N ALA A 40 12.48 22.05 -10.07
CA ALA A 40 12.79 21.04 -11.07
C ALA A 40 13.60 19.89 -10.46
N ILE A 41 13.53 18.72 -11.09
CA ILE A 41 14.36 17.57 -10.75
C ILE A 41 15.79 17.83 -11.23
N CYS A 42 16.77 17.75 -10.34
CA CYS A 42 18.19 17.90 -10.65
C CYS A 42 19.00 16.59 -10.58
N SER A 43 18.39 15.51 -10.08
CA SER A 43 18.96 14.16 -10.06
C SER A 43 17.80 13.16 -10.05
N GLY A 44 17.95 12.08 -10.81
CA GLY A 44 16.89 11.09 -11.00
C GLY A 44 17.36 9.68 -10.71
N ALA A 45 16.84 8.74 -11.50
CA ALA A 45 17.20 7.34 -11.41
C ALA A 45 18.62 7.04 -11.92
N ARG A 46 19.19 5.94 -11.43
CA ARG A 46 20.47 5.38 -11.83
C ARG A 46 20.36 3.87 -11.89
N SER A 47 20.97 3.25 -12.89
CA SER A 47 21.15 1.80 -12.88
C SER A 47 22.09 1.37 -11.76
N TYR A 48 22.02 0.08 -11.38
CA TYR A 48 22.97 -0.49 -10.43
C TYR A 48 24.43 -0.26 -10.87
N ALA A 49 24.73 -0.49 -12.16
CA ALA A 49 26.08 -0.30 -12.71
C ALA A 49 26.57 1.15 -12.57
N ALA A 50 25.69 2.14 -12.79
CA ALA A 50 26.01 3.55 -12.62
C ALA A 50 26.29 3.90 -11.16
N GLN A 51 25.52 3.36 -10.22
CA GLN A 51 25.76 3.55 -8.79
C GLN A 51 27.08 2.89 -8.35
N LYS A 52 27.36 1.67 -8.83
CA LYS A 52 28.63 0.98 -8.56
C LYS A 52 29.84 1.78 -9.07
N ALA A 53 29.77 2.33 -10.27
CA ALA A 53 30.84 3.17 -10.80
C ALA A 53 31.12 4.43 -9.94
N LEU A 54 30.06 5.03 -9.35
CA LEU A 54 30.21 6.14 -8.41
C LEU A 54 30.86 5.69 -7.10
N TYR A 55 30.41 4.57 -6.53
CA TYR A 55 31.00 4.01 -5.32
C TYR A 55 32.47 3.62 -5.51
N ASP A 56 32.82 3.00 -6.64
CA ASP A 56 34.21 2.64 -6.96
C ASP A 56 35.10 3.89 -7.11
N ARG A 57 34.58 4.98 -7.69
CA ARG A 57 35.29 6.29 -7.73
C ARG A 57 35.50 6.87 -6.34
N TYR A 58 34.48 6.84 -5.49
CA TYR A 58 34.55 7.28 -4.11
C TYR A 58 35.61 6.49 -3.32
N LYS A 59 35.59 5.16 -3.41
CA LYS A 59 36.56 4.28 -2.73
C LYS A 59 38.00 4.50 -3.17
N ARG A 60 38.22 5.00 -4.38
CA ARG A 60 39.54 5.40 -4.91
C ARG A 60 39.93 6.84 -4.54
N GLY A 61 39.12 7.57 -3.78
CA GLY A 61 39.36 8.97 -3.42
C GLY A 61 39.20 9.95 -4.59
N LYS A 62 38.57 9.53 -5.69
CA LYS A 62 38.42 10.32 -6.93
C LYS A 62 36.96 10.74 -7.21
N GLY A 63 36.09 10.69 -6.21
CA GLY A 63 34.68 11.03 -6.35
C GLY A 63 34.01 11.39 -5.03
N ASN A 64 32.84 12.01 -5.13
CA ASN A 64 32.01 12.37 -3.98
C ASN A 64 31.53 11.13 -3.23
N LEU A 65 31.13 11.31 -1.97
CA LEU A 65 30.51 10.26 -1.15
C LEU A 65 29.37 9.58 -1.91
N ALA A 66 29.45 8.26 -2.00
CA ALA A 66 28.45 7.44 -2.65
C ALA A 66 28.12 6.23 -1.77
N ALA A 67 26.83 5.88 -1.69
CA ALA A 67 26.39 4.69 -0.99
C ALA A 67 26.95 3.43 -1.65
N ASN A 68 27.37 2.46 -0.83
CA ASN A 68 27.72 1.12 -1.29
C ASN A 68 26.49 0.48 -1.96
N PRO A 69 26.55 0.12 -3.26
CA PRO A 69 25.39 -0.41 -3.98
C PRO A 69 24.90 -1.75 -3.43
N ASP A 70 25.78 -2.54 -2.79
CA ASP A 70 25.52 -3.88 -2.28
C ASP A 70 25.14 -3.92 -0.80
N TRP A 71 25.18 -2.77 -0.12
CA TRP A 71 24.80 -2.72 1.29
C TRP A 71 23.29 -2.94 1.43
N LEU A 72 22.91 -4.05 2.07
CA LEU A 72 21.53 -4.37 2.41
C LEU A 72 21.07 -3.50 3.57
N ARG A 73 19.91 -2.87 3.40
CA ARG A 73 19.26 -2.12 4.47
C ARG A 73 18.62 -3.11 5.48
N PRO A 74 18.29 -2.66 6.71
CA PRO A 74 17.72 -3.54 7.74
C PRO A 74 16.45 -4.29 7.35
N ASP A 75 15.72 -3.79 6.35
CA ASP A 75 14.50 -4.41 5.79
C ASP A 75 14.79 -5.51 4.76
N GLY A 76 16.03 -5.67 4.31
CA GLY A 76 16.50 -6.69 3.37
C GLY A 76 16.04 -6.51 1.91
N PHE A 77 15.00 -5.72 1.66
CA PHE A 77 14.48 -5.45 0.32
C PHE A 77 15.27 -4.37 -0.41
N PHE A 78 15.59 -3.26 0.27
CA PHE A 78 16.32 -2.16 -0.36
C PHE A 78 17.83 -2.34 -0.18
N ARG A 79 18.57 -1.94 -1.21
CA ARG A 79 20.03 -1.93 -1.21
C ARG A 79 20.57 -0.57 -1.59
N GLY A 80 21.66 -0.16 -0.93
CA GLY A 80 22.42 1.03 -1.26
C GLY A 80 21.59 2.32 -1.36
N SER A 81 21.74 3.00 -2.49
CA SER A 81 21.12 4.31 -2.79
C SER A 81 19.68 4.16 -3.26
N PHE A 82 18.74 5.00 -2.81
CA PHE A 82 17.36 4.98 -3.33
C PHE A 82 17.22 5.54 -4.75
N HIS A 83 18.24 6.22 -5.28
CA HIS A 83 18.29 6.58 -6.69
C HIS A 83 18.69 5.38 -7.57
N GLN A 84 19.30 4.34 -6.99
CA GLN A 84 19.71 3.18 -7.76
C GLN A 84 18.52 2.24 -7.96
N GLU A 85 18.57 1.48 -9.05
CA GLU A 85 17.71 0.33 -9.31
C GLU A 85 17.71 -0.69 -8.16
N GLN A 86 16.54 -0.89 -7.57
CA GLN A 86 16.27 -1.85 -6.50
C GLN A 86 15.96 -3.24 -7.07
N PRO A 87 15.82 -4.29 -6.24
CA PRO A 87 15.58 -5.65 -6.73
C PRO A 87 14.30 -5.84 -7.57
N ASP A 88 13.34 -4.92 -7.47
CA ASP A 88 12.12 -4.89 -8.27
C ASP A 88 12.27 -4.15 -9.61
N GLY A 89 13.48 -3.66 -9.93
CA GLY A 89 13.78 -2.94 -11.17
C GLY A 89 13.50 -1.44 -11.12
N PHE A 90 13.10 -0.88 -9.98
CA PHE A 90 12.72 0.54 -9.87
C PHE A 90 13.68 1.37 -9.00
N SER A 91 13.67 2.67 -9.26
CA SER A 91 14.27 3.72 -8.44
C SER A 91 13.18 4.48 -7.66
N TYR A 92 13.55 4.95 -6.48
CA TYR A 92 12.66 5.47 -5.46
C TYR A 92 13.03 6.86 -4.94
N ALA A 93 13.98 7.53 -5.60
CA ALA A 93 14.40 8.87 -5.20
C ALA A 93 14.62 9.80 -6.39
N VAL A 94 14.35 11.08 -6.14
CA VAL A 94 14.73 12.21 -6.99
C VAL A 94 15.30 13.32 -6.12
N ASP A 95 16.21 14.11 -6.70
CA ASP A 95 16.67 15.34 -6.05
C ASP A 95 16.00 16.56 -6.68
N PHE A 96 15.49 17.47 -5.85
CA PHE A 96 14.88 18.72 -6.28
C PHE A 96 15.84 19.90 -6.20
N ARG A 97 15.59 20.89 -7.07
CA ARG A 97 16.22 22.20 -7.05
C ARG A 97 15.18 23.29 -7.23
N ILE A 98 15.24 24.32 -6.39
CA ILE A 98 14.51 25.57 -6.63
C ILE A 98 15.23 26.32 -7.75
N VAL A 99 14.53 26.51 -8.88
CA VAL A 99 15.05 27.14 -10.10
C VAL A 99 14.53 28.56 -10.31
N LYS A 100 13.51 28.98 -9.55
CA LYS A 100 13.02 30.37 -9.53
C LYS A 100 12.75 30.84 -8.10
N ARG A 101 12.90 32.15 -7.89
CA ARG A 101 12.59 32.80 -6.60
C ARG A 101 11.10 32.70 -6.26
N GLY A 102 10.75 32.98 -5.00
CA GLY A 102 9.36 33.02 -4.53
C GLY A 102 8.80 31.68 -4.07
N ILE A 103 9.67 30.78 -3.60
CA ILE A 103 9.34 29.60 -2.81
C ILE A 103 10.56 29.20 -1.96
N THR A 104 10.34 28.69 -0.77
CA THR A 104 11.35 28.18 0.17
C THR A 104 11.40 26.66 0.16
N THR A 105 12.47 26.07 0.68
CA THR A 105 12.61 24.61 0.82
C THR A 105 11.54 24.01 1.72
N ASP A 106 11.10 24.76 2.74
CA ASP A 106 10.08 24.33 3.69
C ASP A 106 8.69 24.34 3.04
N GLU A 107 8.37 25.38 2.26
CA GLU A 107 7.15 25.42 1.46
C GLU A 107 7.10 24.28 0.44
N VAL A 108 8.20 24.02 -0.27
CA VAL A 108 8.31 22.88 -1.19
C VAL A 108 8.04 21.58 -0.45
N THR A 109 8.68 21.37 0.70
CA THR A 109 8.52 20.16 1.51
C THR A 109 7.09 19.99 2.00
N HIS A 110 6.46 21.06 2.50
CA HIS A 110 5.08 21.04 2.96
C HIS A 110 4.09 20.75 1.82
N ILE A 111 4.34 21.28 0.62
CA ILE A 111 3.52 20.99 -0.55
C ILE A 111 3.71 19.54 -1.00
N ALA A 112 4.96 19.08 -1.09
CA ALA A 112 5.32 17.72 -1.47
C ALA A 112 4.68 16.67 -0.56
N ASP A 113 4.63 16.92 0.76
CA ASP A 113 4.04 16.01 1.74
C ASP A 113 2.55 15.72 1.46
N ARG A 114 1.79 16.70 0.93
CA ARG A 114 0.38 16.50 0.52
C ARG A 114 0.22 15.50 -0.63
N TYR A 115 1.25 15.35 -1.45
CA TYR A 115 1.32 14.35 -2.52
C TYR A 115 2.00 13.06 -2.06
N GLY A 116 2.31 12.95 -0.76
CA GLY A 116 3.02 11.83 -0.15
C GLY A 116 4.37 11.58 -0.80
N ILE A 117 5.13 12.66 -1.00
CA ILE A 117 6.56 12.64 -1.29
C ILE A 117 7.25 13.58 -0.30
N ARG A 118 8.37 13.17 0.30
CA ARG A 118 9.03 13.99 1.32
C ARG A 118 10.54 13.80 1.33
N PRO A 119 11.30 14.76 1.87
CA PRO A 119 12.72 14.55 2.12
C PRO A 119 12.91 13.51 3.23
N THR A 120 13.81 12.56 3.01
CA THR A 120 14.01 11.42 3.93
C THR A 120 15.40 11.36 4.54
N VAL A 121 16.33 12.19 4.05
CA VAL A 121 17.71 12.26 4.56
C VAL A 121 17.89 13.57 5.32
N LYS A 122 18.35 13.46 6.57
CA LYS A 122 18.55 14.62 7.45
C LYS A 122 19.62 15.55 6.86
N GLY A 123 19.27 16.82 6.66
CA GLY A 123 20.17 17.83 6.09
C GLY A 123 20.18 17.88 4.55
N GLU A 124 19.51 16.94 3.88
CA GLU A 124 19.37 16.90 2.42
C GLU A 124 17.93 17.22 2.03
N TRP A 125 17.54 18.50 2.12
CA TRP A 125 16.18 18.92 1.77
C TRP A 125 15.79 18.51 0.34
N TRP A 126 16.77 18.41 -0.54
CA TRP A 126 16.57 18.09 -1.95
C TRP A 126 16.20 16.63 -2.19
N HIS A 127 16.46 15.69 -1.27
CA HIS A 127 16.36 14.25 -1.54
C HIS A 127 14.97 13.68 -1.21
N PHE A 128 14.08 13.65 -2.21
CA PHE A 128 12.68 13.23 -2.05
C PHE A 128 12.44 11.77 -2.39
N GLN A 129 11.57 11.12 -1.60
CA GLN A 129 11.10 9.76 -1.82
C GLN A 129 9.58 9.66 -1.62
N PRO A 130 8.89 8.69 -2.23
CA PRO A 130 7.45 8.45 -2.05
C PRO A 130 7.15 7.54 -0.84
N ARG A 131 8.15 7.30 0.00
CA ARG A 131 8.07 6.38 1.14
C ARG A 131 9.04 6.76 2.25
N ASN A 132 8.90 6.11 3.40
CA ASN A 132 9.92 6.07 4.45
C ASN A 132 10.69 4.73 4.38
N ALA A 133 11.59 4.47 5.34
CA ALA A 133 12.37 3.23 5.37
C ALA A 133 11.50 1.96 5.42
N TYR A 134 10.29 2.01 5.99
CA TYR A 134 9.48 0.85 6.35
C TYR A 134 8.21 0.67 5.48
N SER A 135 7.70 1.73 4.85
CA SER A 135 6.47 1.66 4.03
C SER A 135 6.32 2.86 3.09
N TRP A 136 5.51 2.69 2.05
CA TRP A 136 4.97 3.79 1.25
C TRP A 136 4.24 4.81 2.13
N PHE A 137 4.22 6.08 1.70
CA PHE A 137 3.29 7.03 2.31
C PHE A 137 1.85 6.66 1.96
N PRO A 138 0.91 6.78 2.91
CA PRO A 138 -0.51 6.60 2.64
C PRO A 138 -1.01 7.57 1.55
N GLU A 139 -2.22 7.35 1.05
CA GLU A 139 -2.78 8.16 -0.04
C GLU A 139 -2.97 9.63 0.33
N LYS A 140 -3.03 10.48 -0.71
CA LYS A 140 -3.01 11.95 -0.69
C LYS A 140 -3.84 12.48 0.48
N SER A 141 -3.18 13.15 1.44
CA SER A 141 -3.88 13.82 2.54
C SER A 141 -4.85 14.84 1.96
N SER A 142 -6.14 14.58 2.13
CA SER A 142 -7.26 15.36 1.63
C SER A 142 -7.40 16.69 2.38
N THR A 143 -6.50 17.63 2.10
CA THR A 143 -6.64 19.02 2.52
C THR A 143 -6.21 19.93 1.39
N SER A 144 -7.16 20.38 0.56
CA SER A 144 -7.19 21.71 -0.09
C SER A 144 -8.22 21.80 -1.24
N ALA A 145 -9.38 22.40 -0.94
CA ALA A 145 -10.11 23.42 -1.73
C ALA A 145 -10.44 23.26 -3.24
N PHE A 146 -10.10 22.16 -3.92
CA PHE A 146 -10.43 21.94 -5.35
C PHE A 146 -11.57 20.94 -5.57
N LYS A 147 -12.50 20.84 -4.61
CA LYS A 147 -13.59 19.85 -4.68
C LYS A 147 -14.61 20.15 -5.80
N THR A 148 -14.72 21.37 -6.31
CA THR A 148 -15.96 21.77 -6.98
C THR A 148 -15.98 21.68 -8.52
N LYS A 149 -14.91 21.28 -9.22
CA LYS A 149 -14.93 21.34 -10.71
C LYS A 149 -14.42 20.12 -11.47
N LEU A 150 -13.70 19.21 -10.80
CA LEU A 150 -13.29 17.94 -11.41
C LEU A 150 -14.32 16.82 -11.13
N GLU A 151 -15.17 16.98 -10.12
CA GLU A 151 -16.29 16.06 -9.81
C GLU A 151 -17.35 16.03 -10.93
N GLU A 152 -17.48 17.07 -11.76
CA GLU A 152 -18.46 17.11 -12.86
C GLU A 152 -17.97 16.52 -14.21
N LEU A 153 -16.66 16.32 -14.40
CA LEU A 153 -16.07 15.94 -15.70
C LEU A 153 -15.26 14.63 -15.66
N SER A 154 -15.24 13.96 -14.50
CA SER A 154 -14.51 12.71 -14.24
C SER A 154 -15.46 11.65 -13.68
N GLU A 155 -16.54 11.32 -14.40
CA GLU A 155 -17.27 10.08 -14.13
C GLU A 155 -16.46 8.88 -14.65
N LYS A 156 -15.42 8.51 -13.90
CA LYS A 156 -15.03 7.10 -13.80
C LYS A 156 -16.21 6.40 -13.10
N PRO A 157 -16.72 5.26 -13.61
CA PRO A 157 -17.84 4.59 -12.97
C PRO A 157 -17.53 4.41 -11.49
N PRO A 158 -18.48 4.68 -10.58
CA PRO A 158 -18.23 4.58 -9.16
C PRO A 158 -17.62 3.21 -8.88
N GLU A 159 -16.51 3.17 -8.13
CA GLU A 159 -16.17 1.93 -7.42
C GLU A 159 -17.46 1.48 -6.75
N PRO A 160 -17.90 0.22 -6.94
CA PRO A 160 -19.21 -0.19 -6.44
C PRO A 160 -19.21 0.16 -4.96
N GLU A 161 -20.08 1.09 -4.55
CA GLU A 161 -20.26 1.40 -3.14
C GLU A 161 -20.51 0.07 -2.48
N VAL A 162 -19.52 -0.39 -1.69
CA VAL A 162 -19.66 -1.62 -0.93
C VAL A 162 -20.81 -1.34 0.00
N ASN A 163 -21.99 -1.84 -0.37
CA ASN A 163 -23.20 -1.65 0.40
C ASN A 163 -23.02 -2.44 1.69
N TRP A 164 -22.39 -1.83 2.69
CA TRP A 164 -22.11 -2.46 3.97
C TRP A 164 -23.39 -2.94 4.63
N ALA A 165 -24.49 -2.21 4.46
CA ALA A 165 -25.81 -2.64 4.90
C ALA A 165 -26.30 -3.87 4.12
N GLY A 166 -26.05 -3.94 2.81
CA GLY A 166 -26.37 -5.09 1.96
C GLY A 166 -25.51 -6.32 2.27
N ILE A 167 -24.22 -6.15 2.49
CA ILE A 167 -23.31 -7.24 2.90
C ILE A 167 -23.68 -7.75 4.29
N GLN A 168 -23.98 -6.85 5.24
CA GLN A 168 -24.45 -7.25 6.55
C GLN A 168 -25.81 -7.97 6.46
N ALA A 169 -26.74 -7.48 5.64
CA ALA A 169 -28.02 -8.14 5.40
C ALA A 169 -27.86 -9.54 4.79
N ILE A 170 -26.88 -9.72 3.89
CA ILE A 170 -26.54 -11.05 3.33
C ILE A 170 -25.97 -11.96 4.42
N ILE A 171 -25.06 -11.47 5.26
CA ILE A 171 -24.49 -12.25 6.38
C ILE A 171 -25.58 -12.65 7.39
N ASP A 172 -26.51 -11.72 7.67
CA ASP A 172 -27.63 -11.94 8.58
C ASP A 172 -28.66 -12.93 8.00
N ASP A 173 -28.90 -12.87 6.68
CA ASP A 173 -29.74 -13.83 5.98
C ASP A 173 -29.12 -15.23 5.95
N MET A 174 -27.82 -15.34 5.65
CA MET A 174 -27.09 -16.61 5.76
C MET A 174 -27.14 -17.17 7.19
N GLY A 175 -27.03 -16.31 8.20
CA GLY A 175 -27.24 -16.68 9.59
C GLY A 175 -28.63 -17.25 9.85
N ARG A 176 -29.69 -16.62 9.33
CA ARG A 176 -31.07 -17.14 9.42
C ARG A 176 -31.23 -18.48 8.72
N GLN A 177 -30.62 -18.68 7.54
CA GLN A 177 -30.63 -19.97 6.84
C GLN A 177 -29.91 -21.06 7.65
N ILE A 178 -28.76 -20.74 8.25
CA ILE A 178 -28.01 -21.64 9.14
C ILE A 178 -28.81 -21.97 10.41
N ALA A 179 -29.63 -21.04 10.93
CA ALA A 179 -30.50 -21.29 12.07
C ALA A 179 -31.56 -22.36 11.76
N VAL A 180 -32.07 -22.37 10.53
CA VAL A 180 -33.04 -23.39 10.05
C VAL A 180 -32.34 -24.70 9.72
N SER A 181 -31.20 -24.64 9.04
CA SER A 181 -30.43 -25.82 8.62
C SER A 181 -28.93 -25.61 8.81
N PRO A 182 -28.37 -26.00 9.97
CA PRO A 182 -26.95 -25.87 10.25
C PRO A 182 -26.07 -26.57 9.20
N ILE A 183 -25.00 -25.92 8.77
CA ILE A 183 -24.02 -26.54 7.86
C ILE A 183 -23.07 -27.44 8.67
N ARG A 184 -22.75 -28.60 8.11
CA ARG A 184 -21.94 -29.64 8.75
C ARG A 184 -21.15 -30.40 7.71
N ARG A 185 -20.31 -31.35 8.13
CA ARG A 185 -19.52 -32.16 7.19
C ARG A 185 -20.40 -32.75 6.09
N GLY A 186 -20.00 -32.53 4.84
CA GLY A 186 -20.76 -32.93 3.65
C GLY A 186 -21.66 -31.84 3.05
N SER A 187 -21.96 -30.76 3.80
CA SER A 187 -22.61 -29.57 3.26
C SER A 187 -21.76 -28.93 2.16
N LYS A 188 -22.43 -28.34 1.17
CA LYS A 188 -21.80 -27.66 0.04
C LYS A 188 -22.53 -26.35 -0.29
N GLY A 189 -21.85 -25.42 -0.94
CA GLY A 189 -22.44 -24.20 -1.49
C GLY A 189 -21.82 -22.92 -0.93
N ASP A 190 -22.38 -21.78 -1.33
CA ASP A 190 -21.77 -20.46 -1.07
C ASP A 190 -21.71 -20.12 0.43
N ILE A 191 -22.69 -20.54 1.22
CA ILE A 191 -22.69 -20.36 2.68
C ILE A 191 -21.48 -21.05 3.31
N VAL A 192 -21.12 -22.24 2.83
CA VAL A 192 -19.93 -22.96 3.30
C VAL A 192 -18.66 -22.21 2.90
N LYS A 193 -18.62 -21.65 1.69
CA LYS A 193 -17.49 -20.87 1.20
C LYS A 193 -17.28 -19.61 2.03
N VAL A 194 -18.36 -18.90 2.37
CA VAL A 194 -18.31 -17.72 3.25
C VAL A 194 -17.82 -18.12 4.65
N ALA A 195 -18.33 -19.22 5.21
CA ALA A 195 -17.87 -19.74 6.50
C ALA A 195 -16.37 -20.06 6.50
N GLN A 196 -15.87 -20.73 5.45
CA GLN A 196 -14.45 -21.05 5.29
C GLN A 196 -13.58 -19.80 5.19
N SER A 197 -13.97 -18.83 4.34
CA SER A 197 -13.25 -17.56 4.22
C SER A 197 -13.14 -16.84 5.56
N LYS A 198 -14.23 -16.80 6.33
CA LYS A 198 -14.23 -16.15 7.64
C LYS A 198 -13.39 -16.93 8.67
N LEU A 199 -13.50 -18.25 8.74
CA LEU A 199 -12.67 -19.10 9.61
C LEU A 199 -11.17 -18.91 9.34
N ASN A 200 -10.77 -18.84 8.07
CA ASN A 200 -9.38 -18.56 7.70
C ASN A 200 -8.94 -17.15 8.12
N SER A 201 -9.81 -16.13 8.01
CA SER A 201 -9.48 -14.77 8.47
C SER A 201 -9.33 -14.65 9.99
N LEU A 202 -9.80 -15.66 10.73
CA LEU A 202 -9.66 -15.80 12.18
C LEU A 202 -8.57 -16.82 12.56
N ASP A 203 -7.72 -17.21 11.61
CA ASP A 203 -6.60 -18.14 11.80
C ASP A 203 -6.97 -19.60 12.19
N PHE A 204 -8.24 -20.00 12.09
CA PHE A 204 -8.67 -21.38 12.36
C PHE A 204 -8.40 -22.37 11.20
N ASN A 205 -7.70 -21.92 10.14
CA ASN A 205 -7.25 -22.65 8.96
C ASN A 205 -8.11 -23.86 8.54
N CYS A 206 -9.11 -23.62 7.69
CA CYS A 206 -9.90 -24.66 7.05
C CYS A 206 -9.38 -25.08 5.66
N GLY A 207 -8.24 -24.54 5.20
CA GLY A 207 -7.75 -24.71 3.83
C GLY A 207 -8.43 -23.78 2.83
N ILE A 208 -8.48 -24.16 1.56
CA ILE A 208 -9.11 -23.35 0.50
C ILE A 208 -10.62 -23.21 0.78
N ALA A 209 -11.15 -22.00 0.65
CA ALA A 209 -12.60 -21.76 0.68
C ALA A 209 -13.23 -22.23 -0.64
N ASP A 210 -13.41 -23.54 -0.74
CA ASP A 210 -13.91 -24.26 -1.92
C ASP A 210 -15.43 -24.47 -1.90
N GLY A 211 -16.11 -24.07 -0.81
CA GLY A 211 -17.54 -24.28 -0.63
C GLY A 211 -17.90 -25.72 -0.26
N VAL A 212 -16.94 -26.55 0.16
CA VAL A 212 -17.17 -27.93 0.58
C VAL A 212 -16.78 -28.10 2.05
N TYR A 213 -17.75 -28.51 2.87
CA TYR A 213 -17.52 -28.70 4.30
C TYR A 213 -16.80 -30.03 4.54
N GLY A 214 -15.48 -30.03 4.32
CA GLY A 214 -14.60 -31.17 4.45
C GLY A 214 -14.04 -31.37 5.86
N ARG A 215 -13.05 -32.28 5.99
CA ARG A 215 -12.40 -32.59 7.28
C ARG A 215 -11.65 -31.39 7.87
N LYS A 216 -11.06 -30.54 7.01
CA LYS A 216 -10.35 -29.33 7.44
C LYS A 216 -11.33 -28.29 7.99
N THR A 217 -12.44 -28.04 7.30
CA THR A 217 -13.53 -27.16 7.78
C THR A 217 -14.11 -27.65 9.11
N LEU A 218 -14.35 -28.96 9.26
CA LEU A 218 -14.80 -29.53 10.53
C LEU A 218 -13.83 -29.25 11.68
N ARG A 219 -12.52 -29.45 11.46
CA ARG A 219 -11.50 -29.17 12.48
C ARG A 219 -11.47 -27.68 12.85
N ALA A 220 -11.51 -26.80 11.85
CA ALA A 220 -11.53 -25.35 12.05
C ALA A 220 -12.74 -24.91 12.90
N VAL A 221 -13.93 -25.45 12.63
CA VAL A 221 -15.14 -25.14 13.40
C VAL A 221 -15.07 -25.68 14.83
N LEU A 222 -14.52 -26.88 15.04
CA LEU A 222 -14.30 -27.40 16.39
C LEU A 222 -13.33 -26.52 17.19
N MET A 223 -12.25 -26.04 16.56
CA MET A 223 -11.31 -25.11 17.20
C MET A 223 -11.97 -23.78 17.55
N LEU A 224 -12.75 -23.20 16.62
CA LEU A 224 -13.54 -21.99 16.88
C LEU A 224 -14.48 -22.21 18.07
N GLN A 225 -15.29 -23.27 18.05
CA GLN A 225 -16.24 -23.60 19.12
C GLN A 225 -15.52 -23.73 20.47
N ARG A 226 -14.39 -24.43 20.50
CA ARG A 226 -13.58 -24.58 21.71
C ARG A 226 -13.03 -23.23 22.21
N SER A 227 -12.49 -22.40 21.33
CA SER A 227 -11.93 -21.09 21.69
C SER A 227 -12.97 -20.11 22.22
N LEU A 228 -14.23 -20.25 21.78
CA LEU A 228 -15.36 -19.42 22.19
C LEU A 228 -16.23 -20.08 23.27
N LEU A 229 -15.76 -21.18 23.88
CA LEU A 229 -16.46 -21.93 24.93
C LEU A 229 -17.89 -22.38 24.51
N LEU A 230 -18.08 -22.65 23.23
CA LEU A 230 -19.31 -23.19 22.67
C LEU A 230 -19.29 -24.72 22.71
N LYS A 231 -20.45 -25.34 22.58
CA LYS A 231 -20.56 -26.80 22.43
C LYS A 231 -19.85 -27.25 21.15
N GLU A 232 -18.83 -28.09 21.28
CA GLU A 232 -18.03 -28.67 20.20
C GLU A 232 -18.82 -29.71 19.37
N SER A 233 -19.84 -29.26 18.66
CA SER A 233 -20.67 -30.12 17.79
C SER A 233 -20.05 -30.38 16.43
N GLY A 234 -19.10 -29.52 16.01
CA GLY A 234 -18.50 -29.54 14.68
C GLY A 234 -19.45 -29.13 13.55
N ALA A 235 -20.71 -28.82 13.87
CA ALA A 235 -21.65 -28.14 13.00
C ALA A 235 -21.55 -26.63 13.21
N MET A 236 -21.63 -25.86 12.13
CA MET A 236 -21.78 -24.41 12.21
C MET A 236 -23.28 -24.12 12.32
N ASP A 237 -23.75 -23.95 13.56
CA ASP A 237 -25.10 -23.52 13.89
C ASP A 237 -25.18 -21.99 14.02
N TYR A 238 -26.38 -21.45 14.27
CA TYR A 238 -26.58 -20.00 14.36
C TYR A 238 -25.72 -19.35 15.45
N LYS A 239 -25.54 -20.03 16.59
CA LYS A 239 -24.70 -19.53 17.69
C LYS A 239 -23.23 -19.45 17.27
N THR A 240 -22.71 -20.51 16.65
CA THR A 240 -21.34 -20.58 16.14
C THR A 240 -21.12 -19.55 15.01
N TRP A 241 -22.09 -19.39 14.11
CA TRP A 241 -22.06 -18.38 13.05
C TRP A 241 -21.98 -16.96 13.61
N THR A 242 -22.89 -16.59 14.52
CA THR A 242 -22.92 -15.25 15.12
C THR A 242 -21.63 -14.95 15.89
N ALA A 243 -21.15 -15.91 16.68
CA ALA A 243 -19.92 -15.76 17.47
C ALA A 243 -18.68 -15.60 16.57
N MET A 244 -18.68 -16.15 15.35
CA MET A 244 -17.62 -15.96 14.36
C MET A 244 -17.53 -14.51 13.84
N TRP A 245 -18.67 -13.79 13.79
CA TRP A 245 -18.72 -12.41 13.30
C TRP A 245 -18.54 -11.38 14.42
N LYS A 246 -18.90 -11.75 15.65
CA LYS A 246 -18.70 -10.94 16.86
C LYS A 246 -18.07 -11.82 17.96
N PRO A 247 -16.77 -12.12 17.89
CA PRO A 247 -16.12 -12.94 18.90
C PRO A 247 -16.06 -12.17 20.22
N GLU A 248 -16.93 -12.52 21.15
CA GLU A 248 -16.76 -12.14 22.56
C GLU A 248 -15.66 -13.03 23.13
N ILE A 249 -14.42 -12.52 23.15
CA ILE A 249 -13.29 -13.23 23.77
C ILE A 249 -13.41 -13.01 25.28
N PRO A 250 -13.62 -14.06 26.10
CA PRO A 250 -13.60 -13.91 27.55
C PRO A 250 -12.22 -13.45 27.98
N ILE A 251 -12.14 -12.27 28.61
CA ILE A 251 -10.89 -11.76 29.17
C ILE A 251 -10.64 -12.55 30.47
N GLY A 252 -9.67 -13.47 30.44
CA GLY A 252 -9.15 -14.13 31.66
C GLY A 252 -9.25 -15.66 31.69
N LEU A 253 -8.47 -16.33 30.84
CA LEU A 253 -8.00 -17.71 31.07
C LEU A 253 -6.46 -17.72 31.00
#